data_AF-A0A397H3T3-F1
#
_entry.id   AF-A0A397H3T3-F1
#
_cell.length_a   1.000
_cell.length_b   1.000
_cell.length_c   1.000
_cell.angle_alpha   90.00
_cell.angle_beta   90.00
_cell.angle_gamma   90.00
#
_symmetry.space_group_name_H-M   'P 1'
#
loop_
_entity.id
_entity.type
_entity.pdbx_description
1 polymer ?
#
loop_
_entity_poly.entity_id
_entity_poly.type
_entity_poly.pdbx_seq_one_letter_code
_entity_poly.pdbx_strand_id
1 'polypeptide(L)'
;MSIIDQQPTHISVESSTNNNNNNNNNNNLRDILIKIARIMPCTAKSSNFSQERCSCTGWQQDTLNTEFCICHHKINSHADISKVSRDDIKKLFDYTVKIDEHLTKHGKTLDSEYEDFYIISLRAEMTKIMDPLQKSLNNNNNHNNSNNNNHNNSNNHINSNNNYHNNNNHHHHHNNNSSSSSNNNSLEGGYKFRLLKNDGTRDNLALLTGIKVLFTTALPHMPANYITRVVYDYNHYSLAIVKEPSKIVGGICYRPFFEKRFIEIVFFAIDSDQQVKGFGSKLMNYFKDYIKENYNIYDFMVYADDLAIGFFKKHGFTKDITLDQERWGGYIKDYTGATLMQCTLIPKVKYNQIRQILEKQKRAVREKLAKTNKPPKIYKGLTCFQNGVKYIDPMLVPGIKESGWTPQLDQRAKNTKHKAHYNIMLDVLKQLKNKHISMPFREPVNPNEVSDYYDIIKDPMDLSTVLKRVENDRYQSLSEFAVDVQKIWDNARTYNKSDTIFYKSAGELEAIFREIMFLNGVRY
;
A
#
# COMPACT_ATOMS: atom_id res chain seq x y z
N MET A 1 -29.88 25.26 -31.40
CA MET A 1 -29.43 24.92 -32.75
C MET A 1 -28.78 23.55 -32.66
N SER A 2 -29.48 22.58 -33.23
CA SER A 2 -29.26 21.13 -33.25
C SER A 2 -28.01 20.70 -34.04
N ILE A 3 -27.43 19.54 -33.69
CA ILE A 3 -26.75 18.51 -34.53
C ILE A 3 -26.34 17.38 -33.54
N ILE A 4 -27.11 16.30 -33.36
CA ILE A 4 -27.25 15.04 -34.14
C ILE A 4 -26.25 13.94 -33.71
N ASP A 5 -26.82 12.92 -33.07
CA ASP A 5 -26.33 11.57 -32.82
C ASP A 5 -26.07 10.78 -34.11
N GLN A 6 -25.07 9.90 -34.10
CA GLN A 6 -25.04 8.70 -34.94
C GLN A 6 -24.61 7.48 -34.10
N GLN A 7 -25.55 6.54 -33.94
CA GLN A 7 -25.31 5.15 -33.55
C GLN A 7 -24.72 4.35 -34.73
N PRO A 8 -24.01 3.23 -34.48
CA PRO A 8 -23.89 2.15 -35.45
C PRO A 8 -24.86 0.99 -35.17
N THR A 9 -25.24 0.40 -36.29
CA THR A 9 -26.29 -0.57 -36.59
C THR A 9 -26.04 -2.01 -36.12
N HIS A 10 -27.15 -2.70 -35.82
CA HIS A 10 -27.28 -4.16 -35.76
C HIS A 10 -26.90 -4.84 -37.08
N ILE A 11 -26.17 -5.97 -37.01
CA ILE A 11 -26.16 -7.03 -38.03
C ILE A 11 -26.34 -8.37 -37.32
N SER A 12 -27.37 -9.11 -37.73
CA SER A 12 -27.69 -10.47 -37.27
C SER A 12 -27.27 -11.51 -38.31
N VAL A 13 -26.52 -12.51 -37.82
CA VAL A 13 -26.45 -13.96 -38.12
C VAL A 13 -26.64 -14.43 -39.57
N GLU A 14 -25.63 -15.13 -40.09
CA GLU A 14 -25.84 -16.38 -40.83
C GLU A 14 -24.67 -17.36 -40.68
N SER A 15 -25.03 -18.63 -40.73
CA SER A 15 -24.31 -19.84 -40.34
C SER A 15 -23.38 -20.41 -41.42
N SER A 16 -22.23 -20.94 -41.03
CA SER A 16 -21.54 -21.98 -41.81
C SER A 16 -20.76 -22.93 -40.91
N THR A 17 -21.22 -24.18 -40.92
CA THR A 17 -20.71 -25.37 -40.23
C THR A 17 -19.43 -25.94 -40.85
N ASN A 18 -18.60 -26.51 -39.97
CA ASN A 18 -17.64 -27.60 -40.20
C ASN A 18 -16.47 -27.41 -41.18
N ASN A 19 -15.30 -27.06 -40.61
CA ASN A 19 -14.06 -27.83 -40.76
C ASN A 19 -12.97 -27.25 -39.85
N ASN A 20 -12.82 -27.72 -38.59
CA ASN A 20 -11.66 -27.33 -37.76
C ASN A 20 -11.43 -28.22 -36.51
N ASN A 21 -11.67 -29.54 -36.58
CA ASN A 21 -11.45 -30.41 -35.40
C ASN A 21 -9.98 -30.71 -35.06
N ASN A 22 -9.01 -30.35 -35.92
CA ASN A 22 -7.57 -30.43 -35.57
C ASN A 22 -6.97 -29.11 -35.06
N ASN A 23 -7.63 -27.96 -35.29
CA ASN A 23 -7.16 -26.66 -34.81
C ASN A 23 -7.61 -26.34 -33.38
N ASN A 24 -8.73 -26.91 -32.92
CA ASN A 24 -9.26 -26.62 -31.58
C ASN A 24 -8.43 -27.21 -30.42
N ASN A 25 -7.78 -28.37 -30.59
CA ASN A 25 -6.94 -28.96 -29.53
C ASN A 25 -5.61 -28.23 -29.35
N ASN A 26 -5.01 -27.73 -30.44
CA ASN A 26 -3.78 -26.93 -30.38
C ASN A 26 -4.03 -25.54 -29.83
N ASN A 27 -5.19 -24.93 -30.13
CA ASN A 27 -5.58 -23.64 -29.55
C ASN A 27 -5.82 -23.74 -28.04
N ASN A 28 -6.49 -24.80 -27.56
CA ASN A 28 -6.74 -25.01 -26.14
C ASN A 28 -5.42 -25.24 -25.35
N LEU A 29 -4.48 -26.04 -25.89
CA LEU A 29 -3.18 -26.24 -25.26
C LEU A 29 -2.33 -24.95 -25.26
N ARG A 30 -2.43 -24.14 -26.32
CA ARG A 30 -1.76 -22.83 -26.43
C ARG A 30 -2.28 -21.86 -25.36
N ASP A 31 -3.58 -21.80 -25.16
CA ASP A 31 -4.20 -20.91 -24.15
C ASP A 31 -3.83 -21.33 -22.72
N ILE A 32 -3.80 -22.64 -22.45
CA ILE A 32 -3.31 -23.21 -21.19
C ILE A 32 -1.85 -22.83 -20.95
N LEU A 33 -1.00 -22.97 -21.98
CA LEU A 33 0.42 -22.63 -21.92
C LEU A 33 0.67 -21.14 -21.65
N ILE A 34 -0.09 -20.27 -22.32
CA ILE A 34 -0.02 -18.83 -22.10
C ILE A 34 -0.41 -18.48 -20.66
N LYS A 35 -1.50 -19.06 -20.16
CA LYS A 35 -1.96 -18.85 -18.77
C LYS A 35 -0.91 -19.29 -17.74
N ILE A 36 -0.30 -20.46 -17.90
CA ILE A 36 0.75 -20.95 -17.00
C ILE A 36 2.00 -20.06 -17.10
N ALA A 37 2.41 -19.68 -18.31
CA ALA A 37 3.59 -18.85 -18.55
C ALA A 37 3.48 -17.43 -17.97
N ARG A 38 2.27 -16.89 -17.82
CA ARG A 38 2.04 -15.55 -17.23
C ARG A 38 2.46 -15.48 -15.76
N ILE A 39 2.32 -16.59 -15.04
CA ILE A 39 2.50 -16.65 -13.57
C ILE A 39 3.87 -17.23 -13.18
N MET A 40 4.54 -17.90 -14.13
CA MET A 40 5.84 -18.53 -13.88
C MET A 40 7.03 -17.57 -14.12
N PRO A 41 8.08 -17.65 -13.26
CA PRO A 41 9.30 -16.85 -13.43
C PRO A 41 10.07 -17.27 -14.69
N CYS A 42 10.80 -16.33 -15.28
CA CYS A 42 11.61 -16.64 -16.46
C CYS A 42 12.84 -17.46 -16.06
N THR A 43 13.15 -18.46 -16.89
CA THR A 43 14.30 -19.35 -16.71
C THR A 43 15.41 -19.08 -17.72
N ALA A 44 15.21 -18.16 -18.66
CA ALA A 44 16.20 -17.79 -19.65
C ALA A 44 17.42 -17.10 -19.00
N LYS A 45 18.60 -17.28 -19.60
CA LYS A 45 19.81 -16.54 -19.21
C LYS A 45 19.69 -15.11 -19.71
N SER A 46 20.13 -14.14 -18.91
CA SER A 46 20.17 -12.73 -19.30
C SER A 46 20.96 -12.54 -20.60
N SER A 47 20.46 -11.72 -21.52
CA SER A 47 21.17 -11.33 -22.75
C SER A 47 22.37 -10.41 -22.48
N ASN A 48 22.50 -9.87 -21.26
CA ASN A 48 23.62 -9.05 -20.84
C ASN A 48 24.65 -9.89 -20.09
N PHE A 49 25.88 -9.94 -20.63
CA PHE A 49 27.07 -10.64 -20.14
C PHE A 49 27.22 -10.69 -18.60
N SER A 50 26.63 -11.72 -17.99
CA SER A 50 27.01 -12.34 -16.70
C SER A 50 26.03 -13.49 -16.47
N GLN A 51 26.51 -14.61 -15.93
CA GLN A 51 25.77 -15.87 -15.79
C GLN A 51 24.70 -15.82 -14.68
N GLU A 52 23.84 -14.80 -14.66
CA GLU A 52 22.72 -14.71 -13.74
C GLU A 52 21.40 -14.86 -14.51
N ARG A 53 20.51 -15.69 -13.96
CA ARG A 53 19.18 -15.97 -14.53
C ARG A 53 18.40 -14.65 -14.70
N CYS A 54 17.55 -14.59 -15.72
CA CYS A 54 16.65 -13.46 -15.91
C CYS A 54 15.85 -13.19 -14.63
N SER A 55 15.96 -11.98 -14.08
CA SER A 55 15.32 -11.58 -12.83
C SER A 55 13.85 -11.17 -12.99
N CYS A 56 13.25 -11.40 -14.16
CA CYS A 56 11.89 -10.97 -14.40
C CYS A 56 10.88 -11.81 -13.60
N THR A 57 9.88 -11.14 -13.05
CA THR A 57 8.85 -11.73 -12.19
C THR A 57 7.60 -12.18 -12.97
N GLY A 58 7.76 -12.55 -14.25
CA GLY A 58 6.65 -12.93 -15.13
C GLY A 58 6.14 -11.80 -16.03
N TRP A 59 4.97 -12.02 -16.63
CA TRP A 59 4.39 -11.17 -17.66
C TRP A 59 3.61 -9.97 -17.08
N GLN A 60 3.82 -8.76 -17.63
CA GLN A 60 2.92 -7.61 -17.46
C GLN A 60 2.14 -7.42 -18.75
N GLN A 61 0.85 -7.19 -18.61
CA GLN A 61 -0.07 -7.06 -19.73
C GLN A 61 0.20 -5.75 -20.48
N ASP A 62 0.66 -5.82 -21.72
CA ASP A 62 0.63 -4.69 -22.64
C ASP A 62 -0.60 -4.80 -23.55
N THR A 63 -1.08 -3.66 -24.04
CA THR A 63 -2.30 -3.44 -24.82
C THR A 63 -2.35 -4.17 -26.17
N LEU A 64 -1.29 -4.90 -26.56
CA LEU A 64 -1.06 -5.36 -27.93
C LEU A 64 -0.98 -6.88 -28.14
N ASN A 65 -1.33 -7.70 -27.13
CA ASN A 65 -1.49 -9.16 -27.29
C ASN A 65 -0.26 -9.86 -27.91
N THR A 66 0.95 -9.47 -27.51
CA THR A 66 2.21 -10.03 -28.02
C THR A 66 2.57 -11.33 -27.30
N GLU A 67 3.23 -12.28 -27.96
CA GLU A 67 3.58 -13.63 -27.44
C GLU A 67 4.94 -13.71 -26.69
N PHE A 68 5.43 -12.56 -26.22
CA PHE A 68 6.74 -12.44 -25.56
C PHE A 68 6.61 -11.73 -24.21
N CYS A 69 7.39 -12.16 -23.22
CA CYS A 69 7.46 -11.46 -21.92
C CYS A 69 7.98 -10.02 -22.08
N ILE A 70 7.88 -9.22 -21.01
CA ILE A 70 8.55 -7.91 -20.87
C ILE A 70 10.06 -7.99 -21.16
N CYS A 71 10.65 -9.15 -20.86
CA CYS A 71 12.04 -9.50 -21.11
C CYS A 71 12.32 -9.98 -22.55
N HIS A 72 11.33 -9.96 -23.45
CA HIS A 72 11.36 -10.47 -24.83
C HIS A 72 11.72 -11.96 -25.02
N HIS A 73 11.65 -12.77 -23.96
CA HIS A 73 11.77 -14.22 -24.03
C HIS A 73 10.44 -14.90 -24.44
N LYS A 74 10.57 -16.08 -25.05
CA LYS A 74 9.44 -16.91 -25.53
C LYS A 74 8.70 -17.59 -24.37
N ILE A 75 7.44 -17.97 -24.61
CA ILE A 75 6.58 -18.72 -23.67
C ILE A 75 7.29 -19.94 -23.06
N ASN A 76 8.03 -20.70 -23.85
CA ASN A 76 8.74 -21.89 -23.38
C ASN A 76 9.84 -21.58 -22.34
N SER A 77 10.33 -20.33 -22.28
CA SER A 77 11.26 -19.88 -21.23
C SER A 77 10.58 -19.66 -19.87
N HIS A 78 9.25 -19.70 -19.82
CA HIS A 78 8.42 -19.57 -18.62
C HIS A 78 7.65 -20.85 -18.29
N ALA A 79 7.23 -21.62 -19.30
CA ALA A 79 6.42 -22.83 -19.11
C ALA A 79 6.72 -23.92 -20.16
N ASP A 80 7.92 -24.49 -20.13
CA ASP A 80 8.23 -25.70 -20.93
C ASP A 80 7.58 -26.93 -20.29
N ILE A 81 6.40 -27.32 -20.81
CA ILE A 81 5.65 -28.49 -20.36
C ILE A 81 5.91 -29.73 -21.23
N SER A 82 6.88 -29.70 -22.15
CA SER A 82 7.14 -30.79 -23.11
C SER A 82 7.44 -32.14 -22.43
N LYS A 83 7.87 -32.11 -21.17
CA LYS A 83 8.23 -33.28 -20.35
C LYS A 83 7.34 -33.46 -19.11
N VAL A 84 6.24 -32.70 -18.99
CA VAL A 84 5.30 -32.78 -17.86
C VAL A 84 4.14 -33.72 -18.20
N SER A 85 3.70 -34.53 -17.24
CA SER A 85 2.55 -35.44 -17.43
C SER A 85 1.25 -34.66 -17.69
N ARG A 86 0.28 -35.27 -18.38
CA ARG A 86 -1.03 -34.63 -18.62
C ARG A 86 -1.75 -34.26 -17.32
N ASP A 87 -1.62 -35.09 -16.29
CA ASP A 87 -2.26 -34.84 -14.99
C ASP A 87 -1.60 -33.68 -14.24
N ASP A 88 -0.29 -33.52 -14.37
CA ASP A 88 0.43 -32.40 -13.77
C ASP A 88 0.23 -31.08 -14.53
N ILE A 89 0.06 -31.13 -15.86
CA ILE A 89 -0.38 -29.98 -16.66
C ILE A 89 -1.76 -29.51 -16.19
N LYS A 90 -2.68 -30.43 -15.90
CA LYS A 90 -4.00 -30.11 -15.36
C LYS A 90 -3.90 -29.44 -13.98
N LYS A 91 -3.06 -29.96 -13.08
CA LYS A 91 -2.83 -29.34 -11.75
C LYS A 91 -2.23 -27.93 -11.87
N LEU A 92 -1.27 -27.74 -12.77
CA LEU A 92 -0.66 -26.43 -13.04
C LEU A 92 -1.71 -25.43 -13.54
N PHE A 93 -2.60 -25.88 -14.42
CA PHE A 93 -3.72 -25.07 -14.90
C PHE A 93 -4.71 -24.74 -13.77
N ASP A 94 -5.10 -25.71 -12.95
CA ASP A 94 -6.01 -25.50 -11.81
C ASP A 94 -5.42 -24.51 -10.79
N TYR A 95 -4.11 -24.56 -10.53
CA TYR A 95 -3.43 -23.57 -9.68
C TYR A 95 -3.41 -22.19 -10.31
N THR A 96 -3.18 -22.10 -11.62
CA THR A 96 -3.21 -20.84 -12.37
C THR A 96 -4.59 -20.20 -12.33
N VAL A 97 -5.66 -20.98 -12.49
CA VAL A 97 -7.05 -20.50 -12.38
C VAL A 97 -7.35 -19.99 -10.96
N LYS A 98 -6.93 -20.72 -9.92
CA LYS A 98 -7.12 -20.29 -8.52
C LYS A 98 -6.38 -18.99 -8.21
N ILE A 99 -5.19 -18.80 -8.79
CA ILE A 99 -4.44 -17.54 -8.65
C ILE A 99 -5.19 -16.41 -9.37
N ASP A 100 -5.61 -16.61 -10.63
CA ASP A 100 -6.39 -15.62 -11.40
C ASP A 100 -7.70 -15.22 -10.67
N GLU A 101 -8.44 -16.20 -10.13
CA GLU A 101 -9.65 -15.98 -9.34
C GLU A 101 -9.37 -15.18 -8.06
N HIS A 102 -8.29 -15.53 -7.35
CA HIS A 102 -7.90 -14.84 -6.11
C HIS A 102 -7.45 -13.40 -6.40
N LEU A 103 -6.68 -13.17 -7.46
CA LEU A 103 -6.28 -11.84 -7.91
C LEU A 103 -7.50 -10.99 -8.33
N THR A 104 -8.43 -11.59 -9.09
CA THR A 104 -9.67 -10.94 -9.54
C THR A 104 -10.55 -10.57 -8.34
N LYS A 105 -10.73 -11.47 -7.37
CA LYS A 105 -11.48 -11.23 -6.13
C LYS A 105 -10.92 -10.05 -5.32
N HIS A 106 -9.61 -9.84 -5.36
CA HIS A 106 -8.95 -8.74 -4.64
C HIS A 106 -8.74 -7.47 -5.49
N GLY A 107 -9.31 -7.42 -6.70
CA GLY A 107 -9.24 -6.26 -7.60
C GLY A 107 -7.82 -5.95 -8.07
N LYS A 108 -7.00 -6.99 -8.28
CA LYS A 108 -5.60 -6.89 -8.72
C LYS A 108 -5.46 -7.50 -10.11
N THR A 109 -4.84 -6.77 -11.04
CA THR A 109 -4.59 -7.21 -12.42
C THR A 109 -3.13 -7.64 -12.65
N LEU A 110 -2.22 -7.27 -11.74
CA LEU A 110 -0.79 -7.54 -11.85
C LEU A 110 -0.29 -8.35 -10.65
N ASP A 111 0.14 -9.57 -10.93
CA ASP A 111 0.54 -10.61 -9.97
C ASP A 111 1.92 -10.36 -9.32
N SER A 112 2.72 -9.44 -9.89
CA SER A 112 4.04 -9.06 -9.36
C SER A 112 3.98 -8.11 -8.17
N GLU A 113 2.82 -7.52 -7.87
CA GLU A 113 2.65 -6.52 -6.80
C GLU A 113 1.93 -7.08 -5.57
N TYR A 114 1.61 -8.38 -5.55
CA TYR A 114 0.71 -8.97 -4.57
C TYR A 114 1.38 -10.13 -3.79
N GLU A 115 1.79 -9.85 -2.54
CA GLU A 115 2.39 -10.83 -1.62
C GLU A 115 1.32 -11.47 -0.72
N ASP A 116 0.58 -12.44 -1.28
CA ASP A 116 -0.43 -13.22 -0.56
C ASP A 116 0.08 -14.64 -0.27
N PHE A 117 -0.05 -15.10 0.99
CA PHE A 117 0.46 -16.41 1.42
C PHE A 117 -0.20 -17.56 0.64
N TYR A 118 -1.46 -17.42 0.23
CA TYR A 118 -2.17 -18.39 -0.58
C TYR A 118 -1.54 -18.51 -1.97
N ILE A 119 -1.34 -17.38 -2.67
CA ILE A 119 -0.68 -17.36 -3.98
C ILE A 119 0.77 -17.87 -3.88
N ILE A 120 1.51 -17.45 -2.86
CA ILE A 120 2.88 -17.93 -2.61
C ILE A 120 2.89 -19.45 -2.43
N SER A 121 1.92 -20.01 -1.71
CA SER A 121 1.81 -21.46 -1.53
C SER A 121 1.48 -22.19 -2.84
N LEU A 122 0.56 -21.65 -3.66
CA LEU A 122 0.22 -22.23 -4.97
C LEU A 122 1.42 -22.19 -5.92
N ARG A 123 2.16 -21.08 -5.96
CA ARG A 123 3.40 -20.96 -6.75
C ARG A 123 4.48 -21.94 -6.29
N ALA A 124 4.60 -22.17 -4.98
CA ALA A 124 5.55 -23.16 -4.46
C ALA A 124 5.19 -24.58 -4.94
N GLU A 125 3.91 -24.95 -4.96
CA GLU A 125 3.45 -26.23 -5.51
C GLU A 125 3.66 -26.33 -7.03
N MET A 126 3.38 -25.26 -7.77
CA MET A 126 3.66 -25.18 -9.21
C MET A 126 5.17 -25.35 -9.49
N THR A 127 6.03 -24.72 -8.69
CA THR A 127 7.49 -24.83 -8.83
C THR A 127 7.96 -26.26 -8.60
N LYS A 128 7.42 -26.96 -7.58
CA LYS A 128 7.76 -28.37 -7.31
C LYS A 128 7.42 -29.31 -8.46
N ILE A 129 6.36 -29.03 -9.22
CA ILE A 129 5.98 -29.81 -10.41
C ILE A 129 7.00 -29.59 -11.55
N MET A 130 7.55 -28.38 -11.66
CA MET A 130 8.49 -27.99 -12.72
C MET A 130 9.97 -28.27 -12.41
N ASP A 131 10.37 -28.25 -11.13
CA ASP A 131 11.75 -28.39 -10.65
C ASP A 131 12.46 -29.71 -11.05
N PRO A 132 11.78 -30.88 -11.11
CA PRO A 132 12.39 -32.13 -11.58
C PRO A 132 12.95 -32.04 -13.01
N LEU A 133 12.41 -31.14 -13.83
CA LEU A 133 12.78 -30.95 -15.23
C LEU A 133 13.84 -29.84 -15.43
N GLN A 134 13.92 -28.87 -14.52
CA GLN A 134 14.89 -27.78 -14.58
C GLN A 134 16.33 -28.20 -14.19
N LYS A 135 16.49 -29.29 -13.41
CA LYS A 135 17.81 -29.91 -13.18
C LYS A 135 18.33 -30.66 -14.41
N SER A 136 17.46 -31.19 -15.26
CA SER A 136 17.83 -31.93 -16.48
C SER A 136 18.37 -31.01 -17.60
N LEU A 137 17.93 -29.76 -17.66
CA LEU A 137 18.37 -28.79 -18.68
C LEU A 137 19.75 -28.18 -18.37
N ASN A 138 20.19 -28.19 -17.11
CA ASN A 138 21.50 -27.66 -16.71
C ASN A 138 22.67 -28.66 -16.87
N ASN A 139 22.40 -29.97 -16.96
CA ASN A 139 23.45 -30.98 -17.12
C ASN A 139 23.91 -31.19 -18.56
N ASN A 140 23.11 -30.79 -19.57
CA ASN A 140 23.47 -31.03 -20.97
C ASN A 140 24.41 -29.98 -21.59
N ASN A 141 24.82 -28.95 -20.84
CA ASN A 141 25.71 -27.88 -21.33
C ASN A 141 27.08 -27.82 -20.61
N ASN A 142 27.41 -28.79 -19.74
CA ASN A 142 28.67 -28.82 -18.99
C ASN A 142 29.65 -29.93 -19.43
N HIS A 143 29.47 -30.51 -20.62
CA HIS A 143 30.54 -31.27 -21.28
C HIS A 143 31.34 -30.31 -22.17
N ASN A 144 32.16 -29.47 -21.55
CA ASN A 144 33.37 -28.83 -22.09
C ASN A 144 33.89 -27.79 -21.09
N ASN A 145 34.52 -28.28 -20.02
CA ASN A 145 35.63 -27.66 -19.28
C ASN A 145 35.68 -28.23 -17.85
N SER A 146 36.09 -29.49 -17.74
CA SER A 146 36.90 -29.92 -16.61
C SER A 146 38.34 -29.63 -16.98
N ASN A 147 38.99 -28.73 -16.25
CA ASN A 147 40.21 -29.10 -15.54
C ASN A 147 40.67 -28.00 -14.59
N ASN A 148 41.00 -28.48 -13.39
CA ASN A 148 41.88 -27.93 -12.36
C ASN A 148 41.30 -27.00 -11.28
N ASN A 149 40.80 -27.68 -10.24
CA ASN A 149 41.42 -27.80 -8.91
C ASN A 149 41.78 -26.49 -8.18
N ASN A 150 41.00 -26.17 -7.14
CA ASN A 150 41.28 -26.52 -5.72
C ASN A 150 42.48 -25.79 -5.12
N HIS A 151 42.22 -24.79 -4.26
CA HIS A 151 42.65 -24.89 -2.86
C HIS A 151 41.94 -23.91 -1.91
N ASN A 152 41.41 -24.50 -0.84
CA ASN A 152 41.07 -23.86 0.42
C ASN A 152 42.34 -23.29 1.09
N ASN A 153 42.23 -22.21 1.86
CA ASN A 153 42.05 -22.30 3.33
C ASN A 153 42.42 -20.99 4.04
N SER A 154 41.61 -20.72 5.05
CA SER A 154 41.76 -19.74 6.13
C SER A 154 42.99 -19.99 7.03
N ASN A 155 43.46 -18.93 7.70
CA ASN A 155 44.01 -18.91 9.08
C ASN A 155 44.13 -17.42 9.52
N ASN A 156 43.47 -16.96 10.59
CA ASN A 156 43.93 -16.92 12.00
C ASN A 156 45.24 -16.11 12.20
N HIS A 157 45.48 -15.25 13.20
CA HIS A 157 44.76 -14.65 14.33
C HIS A 157 45.80 -13.72 15.06
N ILE A 158 45.35 -12.69 15.79
CA ILE A 158 45.90 -12.15 17.07
C ILE A 158 47.04 -11.08 17.10
N ASN A 159 46.65 -9.91 17.68
CA ASN A 159 47.28 -8.96 18.64
C ASN A 159 48.71 -8.43 18.48
N SER A 160 49.16 -7.34 19.13
CA SER A 160 48.61 -6.05 19.62
C SER A 160 49.83 -5.27 20.19
N ASN A 161 49.69 -3.95 20.25
CA ASN A 161 50.40 -2.97 21.11
C ASN A 161 51.84 -2.53 20.75
N ASN A 162 52.05 -1.23 20.49
CA ASN A 162 52.32 -0.23 21.54
C ASN A 162 52.43 1.22 21.01
N ASN A 163 52.17 2.16 21.93
CA ASN A 163 52.08 3.63 21.82
C ASN A 163 53.38 4.36 21.41
N TYR A 164 53.27 5.62 20.93
CA TYR A 164 53.89 6.82 21.54
C TYR A 164 53.34 8.15 20.96
N HIS A 165 53.35 9.19 21.81
CA HIS A 165 53.00 10.63 21.67
C HIS A 165 53.41 11.31 20.33
N ASN A 166 52.90 12.48 19.88
CA ASN A 166 52.67 13.73 20.61
C ASN A 166 51.88 14.77 19.75
N ASN A 167 51.39 15.80 20.44
CA ASN A 167 50.65 17.02 20.06
C ASN A 167 50.90 17.68 18.68
N ASN A 168 49.83 18.32 18.15
CA ASN A 168 49.86 19.76 17.83
C ASN A 168 48.47 20.37 17.57
N ASN A 169 48.25 21.54 18.16
CA ASN A 169 47.17 22.50 17.95
C ASN A 169 46.99 22.86 16.48
N HIS A 170 45.75 23.03 15.98
CA HIS A 170 45.46 23.97 14.89
C HIS A 170 44.01 24.50 14.91
N HIS A 171 43.93 25.81 14.67
CA HIS A 171 42.74 26.66 14.63
C HIS A 171 41.64 26.17 13.67
N HIS A 172 40.38 26.34 14.10
CA HIS A 172 39.20 26.15 13.27
C HIS A 172 39.04 27.33 12.28
N HIS A 173 39.53 27.13 11.07
CA HIS A 173 38.95 27.69 9.86
C HIS A 173 38.44 26.53 9.01
N HIS A 174 37.12 26.45 8.83
CA HIS A 174 36.53 25.55 7.84
C HIS A 174 35.88 26.36 6.73
N ASN A 175 36.63 26.44 5.64
CA ASN A 175 36.13 26.75 4.31
C ASN A 175 36.08 25.44 3.50
N ASN A 176 35.06 25.34 2.65
CA ASN A 176 34.62 24.17 1.90
C ASN A 176 35.69 23.52 0.99
N ASN A 177 35.75 22.19 0.95
CA ASN A 177 35.35 21.40 -0.24
C ASN A 177 35.46 19.88 -0.07
N SER A 178 34.33 19.22 -0.35
CA SER A 178 34.15 17.89 -0.98
C SER A 178 34.99 16.69 -0.51
N SER A 179 34.32 15.76 0.18
CA SER A 179 34.51 14.32 -0.01
C SER A 179 33.16 13.59 0.02
N SER A 180 32.75 13.20 -1.19
CA SER A 180 31.93 12.03 -1.54
C SER A 180 31.44 11.14 -0.38
N SER A 181 30.16 11.27 -0.03
CA SER A 181 29.37 10.17 0.53
C SER A 181 28.45 9.63 -0.55
N SER A 182 28.86 8.52 -1.17
CA SER A 182 28.03 7.68 -2.02
C SER A 182 26.89 7.09 -1.19
N ASN A 183 25.77 7.78 -1.12
CA ASN A 183 24.51 7.22 -0.64
C ASN A 183 23.56 7.05 -1.83
N ASN A 184 23.02 5.84 -1.96
CA ASN A 184 22.13 5.37 -3.03
C ASN A 184 20.93 6.32 -3.25
N ASN A 185 21.10 7.32 -4.11
CA ASN A 185 20.09 8.34 -4.43
C ASN A 185 19.21 7.97 -5.63
N SER A 186 19.40 6.78 -6.20
CA SER A 186 18.68 6.29 -7.37
C SER A 186 17.48 5.44 -6.95
N LEU A 187 16.31 5.83 -7.43
CA LEU A 187 15.09 5.03 -7.44
C LEU A 187 15.02 4.27 -8.78
N GLU A 188 14.37 3.11 -8.79
CA GLU A 188 14.10 2.35 -10.03
C GLU A 188 13.35 3.22 -11.05
N GLY A 189 13.66 3.06 -12.34
CA GLY A 189 12.99 3.77 -13.44
C GLY A 189 13.53 5.17 -13.74
N GLY A 190 14.78 5.47 -13.34
CA GLY A 190 15.46 6.73 -13.68
C GLY A 190 15.07 7.92 -12.80
N TYR A 191 14.51 7.67 -11.62
CA TYR A 191 14.18 8.72 -10.65
C TYR A 191 15.34 8.89 -9.65
N LYS A 192 15.60 10.13 -9.23
CA LYS A 192 16.64 10.45 -8.26
C LYS A 192 16.15 11.46 -7.24
N PHE A 193 16.60 11.31 -6.00
CA PHE A 193 16.42 12.37 -4.99
C PHE A 193 17.49 13.45 -5.17
N ARG A 194 17.07 14.71 -5.18
CA ARG A 194 17.96 15.87 -5.27
C ARG A 194 17.61 16.87 -4.17
N LEU A 195 18.61 17.23 -3.38
CA LEU A 195 18.53 18.38 -2.49
C LEU A 195 18.81 19.64 -3.31
N LEU A 196 17.91 20.61 -3.21
CA LEU A 196 17.97 21.87 -3.93
C LEU A 196 17.98 23.01 -2.92
N LYS A 197 18.84 24.00 -3.18
CA LYS A 197 18.91 25.26 -2.46
C LYS A 197 19.16 26.36 -3.49
N ASN A 198 18.66 27.56 -3.23
CA ASN A 198 19.11 28.72 -4.00
C ASN A 198 20.56 29.05 -3.64
N ASP A 199 21.50 28.52 -4.43
CA ASP A 199 22.94 28.77 -4.33
C ASP A 199 23.46 29.60 -5.52
N GLY A 200 22.55 30.14 -6.34
CA GLY A 200 22.87 30.89 -7.55
C GLY A 200 23.31 30.02 -8.74
N THR A 201 23.43 28.71 -8.60
CA THR A 201 23.84 27.84 -9.72
C THR A 201 22.69 27.67 -10.71
N ARG A 202 23.02 27.66 -12.02
CA ARG A 202 22.03 27.52 -13.10
C ARG A 202 21.21 26.24 -12.96
N ASP A 203 21.84 25.13 -12.58
CA ASP A 203 21.19 23.83 -12.47
C ASP A 203 20.19 23.79 -11.31
N ASN A 204 20.57 24.27 -10.11
CA ASN A 204 19.63 24.35 -8.99
C ASN A 204 18.50 25.34 -9.25
N LEU A 205 18.80 26.50 -9.85
CA LEU A 205 17.77 27.47 -10.22
C LEU A 205 16.77 26.88 -11.22
N ALA A 206 17.23 26.11 -12.21
CA ALA A 206 16.33 25.42 -13.15
C ALA A 206 15.43 24.40 -12.45
N LEU A 207 15.98 23.57 -11.56
CA LEU A 207 15.21 22.58 -10.80
C LEU A 207 14.26 23.23 -9.78
N LEU A 208 14.68 24.30 -9.12
CA LEU A 208 13.83 25.12 -8.23
C LEU A 208 12.67 25.76 -9.00
N THR A 209 12.91 26.16 -10.25
CA THR A 209 11.83 26.63 -11.14
C THR A 209 10.82 25.52 -11.40
N GLY A 210 11.28 24.29 -11.65
CA GLY A 210 10.40 23.12 -11.76
C GLY A 210 9.61 22.83 -10.48
N ILE A 211 10.25 22.94 -9.31
CA ILE A 211 9.60 22.79 -8.00
C ILE A 211 8.53 23.87 -7.77
N LYS A 212 8.83 25.14 -8.11
CA LYS A 212 7.87 26.24 -8.06
C LYS A 212 6.65 25.93 -8.91
N VAL A 213 6.85 25.48 -10.15
CA VAL A 213 5.74 25.12 -11.07
C VAL A 213 4.91 23.99 -10.46
N LEU A 214 5.54 22.93 -9.94
CA LEU A 214 4.85 21.83 -9.27
C LEU A 214 3.96 22.34 -8.13
N PHE A 215 4.50 23.14 -7.20
CA PHE A 215 3.72 23.64 -6.07
C PHE A 215 2.61 24.60 -6.50
N THR A 216 2.86 25.44 -7.50
CA THR A 216 1.83 26.37 -8.00
C THR A 216 0.64 25.62 -8.59
N THR A 217 0.90 24.53 -9.32
CA THR A 217 -0.17 23.69 -9.89
C THR A 217 -0.86 22.83 -8.83
N ALA A 218 -0.11 22.27 -7.88
CA ALA A 218 -0.64 21.36 -6.87
C ALA A 218 -1.34 22.06 -5.70
N LEU A 219 -1.05 23.33 -5.45
CA LEU A 219 -1.57 24.12 -4.32
C LEU A 219 -2.29 25.38 -4.84
N PRO A 220 -3.48 25.27 -5.46
CA PRO A 220 -4.14 26.38 -6.14
C PRO A 220 -4.56 27.54 -5.21
N HIS A 221 -4.76 27.26 -3.91
CA HIS A 221 -5.10 28.28 -2.92
C HIS A 221 -3.87 29.06 -2.41
N MET A 222 -2.65 28.62 -2.76
CA MET A 222 -1.42 29.30 -2.38
C MET A 222 -1.02 30.32 -3.46
N PRO A 223 -0.83 31.60 -3.13
CA PRO A 223 -0.45 32.61 -4.13
C PRO A 223 0.89 32.27 -4.80
N ALA A 224 0.93 32.31 -6.14
CA ALA A 224 2.15 31.98 -6.90
C ALA A 224 3.37 32.84 -6.51
N ASN A 225 3.14 34.12 -6.19
CA ASN A 225 4.20 35.03 -5.70
C ASN A 225 4.73 34.60 -4.33
N TYR A 226 3.87 34.07 -3.46
CA TYR A 226 4.26 33.55 -2.16
C TYR A 226 5.12 32.28 -2.31
N ILE A 227 4.65 31.32 -3.12
CA ILE A 227 5.40 30.10 -3.44
C ILE A 227 6.78 30.46 -4.00
N THR A 228 6.82 31.36 -4.98
CA THR A 228 8.07 31.82 -5.61
C THR A 228 9.02 32.37 -4.57
N ARG A 229 8.56 33.28 -3.70
CA ARG A 229 9.41 33.87 -2.66
C ARG A 229 10.00 32.83 -1.72
N VAL A 230 9.18 31.86 -1.28
CA VAL A 230 9.63 30.79 -0.36
C VAL A 230 10.58 29.82 -1.03
N VAL A 231 10.28 29.33 -2.24
CA VAL A 231 11.09 28.34 -2.95
C VAL A 231 12.50 28.88 -3.28
N TYR A 232 12.62 30.17 -3.58
CA TYR A 232 13.92 30.81 -3.86
C TYR A 232 14.57 31.46 -2.64
N ASP A 233 13.96 31.41 -1.45
CA ASP A 233 14.53 31.98 -0.24
C ASP A 233 15.78 31.19 0.20
N TYR A 234 16.84 31.90 0.59
CA TYR A 234 18.13 31.29 0.96
C TYR A 234 18.11 30.47 2.25
N ASN A 235 17.10 30.67 3.10
CA ASN A 235 16.91 29.91 4.34
C ASN A 235 16.01 28.69 4.14
N HIS A 236 15.45 28.51 2.93
CA HIS A 236 14.63 27.37 2.58
C HIS A 236 15.40 26.38 1.72
N TYR A 237 15.02 25.13 1.86
CA TYR A 237 15.60 23.99 1.16
C TYR A 237 14.45 23.23 0.50
N SER A 238 14.73 22.61 -0.65
CA SER A 238 13.76 21.76 -1.33
C SER A 238 14.35 20.39 -1.59
N LEU A 239 13.72 19.33 -1.08
CA LEU A 239 14.03 17.96 -1.47
C LEU A 239 13.10 17.54 -2.61
N ALA A 240 13.66 17.20 -3.77
CA ALA A 240 12.93 16.88 -4.98
C ALA A 240 13.12 15.42 -5.41
N ILE A 241 12.08 14.86 -6.03
CA ILE A 241 12.20 13.68 -6.89
C ILE A 241 12.31 14.18 -8.33
N VAL A 242 13.42 13.85 -8.99
CA VAL A 242 13.71 14.21 -10.37
C VAL A 242 13.73 12.95 -11.21
N LYS A 243 12.90 12.89 -12.26
CA LYS A 243 13.02 11.89 -13.32
C LYS A 243 13.97 12.41 -14.39
N GLU A 244 14.95 11.60 -14.75
CA GLU A 244 15.92 11.99 -15.78
C GLU A 244 15.24 12.32 -17.12
N PRO A 245 15.70 13.36 -17.86
CA PRO A 245 16.87 14.19 -17.52
C PRO A 245 16.63 15.24 -16.42
N SER A 246 15.45 15.91 -16.38
CA SER A 246 15.20 17.02 -15.42
C SER A 246 13.73 17.23 -15.03
N LYS A 247 12.84 16.23 -15.17
CA LYS A 247 11.41 16.40 -14.82
C LYS A 247 11.21 16.28 -13.31
N ILE A 248 10.67 17.33 -12.68
CA ILE A 248 10.25 17.28 -11.26
C ILE A 248 8.96 16.46 -11.14
N VAL A 249 8.95 15.51 -10.21
CA VAL A 249 7.84 14.58 -9.95
C VAL A 249 7.22 14.81 -8.58
N GLY A 250 8.01 15.33 -7.65
CA GLY A 250 7.59 15.57 -6.28
C GLY A 250 8.57 16.46 -5.55
N GLY A 251 8.09 17.17 -4.53
CA GLY A 251 8.90 18.11 -3.77
C GLY A 251 8.42 18.30 -2.34
N ILE A 252 9.39 18.48 -1.43
CA ILE A 252 9.18 19.04 -0.09
C ILE A 252 10.00 20.31 0.02
N CYS A 253 9.36 21.44 0.26
CA CYS A 253 10.04 22.68 0.65
C CYS A 253 9.98 22.81 2.17
N TYR A 254 11.12 23.04 2.80
CA TYR A 254 11.24 23.09 4.25
C TYR A 254 12.23 24.14 4.71
N ARG A 255 12.05 24.60 5.95
CA ARG A 255 12.93 25.54 6.64
C ARG A 255 13.47 24.90 7.93
N PRO A 256 14.78 24.69 8.04
CA PRO A 256 15.38 24.19 9.28
C PRO A 256 15.57 25.30 10.31
N PHE A 257 15.19 25.04 11.56
CA PHE A 257 15.52 25.88 12.72
C PHE A 257 16.54 25.13 13.58
N PHE A 258 17.82 25.21 13.20
CA PHE A 258 18.88 24.38 13.78
C PHE A 258 19.02 24.56 15.30
N GLU A 259 19.06 25.81 15.77
CA GLU A 259 19.18 26.13 17.20
C GLU A 259 17.97 25.64 18.01
N LYS A 260 16.77 25.75 17.44
CA LYS A 260 15.53 25.28 18.05
C LYS A 260 15.25 23.80 17.79
N ARG A 261 16.14 23.10 17.05
CA ARG A 261 16.08 21.66 16.75
C ARG A 261 14.74 21.17 16.16
N PHE A 262 14.12 21.93 15.26
CA PHE A 262 12.93 21.48 14.53
C PHE A 262 12.96 21.91 13.06
N ILE A 263 12.13 21.27 12.23
CA ILE A 263 11.93 21.62 10.82
C ILE A 263 10.50 22.10 10.61
N GLU A 264 10.32 23.21 9.92
CA GLU A 264 9.04 23.60 9.33
C GLU A 264 8.95 23.03 7.91
N ILE A 265 7.97 22.17 7.64
CA ILE A 265 7.62 21.78 6.28
C ILE A 265 6.65 22.83 5.74
N VAL A 266 7.08 23.56 4.72
CA VAL A 266 6.32 24.69 4.17
C VAL A 266 5.43 24.22 3.02
N PHE A 267 5.97 23.42 2.09
CA PHE A 267 5.21 22.85 0.99
C PHE A 267 5.51 21.37 0.81
N PHE A 268 4.48 20.61 0.42
CA PHE A 268 4.58 19.21 0.06
C PHE A 268 3.65 18.93 -1.12
N ALA A 269 4.17 18.39 -2.22
CA ALA A 269 3.36 18.05 -3.38
C ALA A 269 3.99 16.93 -4.22
N ILE A 270 3.13 16.19 -4.92
CA ILE A 270 3.48 15.20 -5.94
C ILE A 270 2.70 15.54 -7.20
N ASP A 271 3.37 15.45 -8.35
CA ASP A 271 2.80 15.62 -9.69
C ASP A 271 1.56 14.74 -9.86
N SER A 272 0.45 15.30 -10.36
CA SER A 272 -0.86 14.64 -10.42
C SER A 272 -0.79 13.27 -11.11
N ASP A 273 -0.03 13.17 -12.20
CA ASP A 273 0.11 11.95 -13.01
C ASP A 273 0.89 10.85 -12.28
N GLN A 274 1.59 11.21 -11.20
CA GLN A 274 2.41 10.33 -10.38
C GLN A 274 1.81 10.09 -8.98
N GLN A 275 0.65 10.68 -8.68
CA GLN A 275 -0.06 10.41 -7.44
C GLN A 275 -0.50 8.94 -7.37
N VAL A 276 -0.75 8.46 -6.14
CA VAL A 276 -1.16 7.07 -5.84
C VAL A 276 -0.09 5.99 -6.13
N LYS A 277 1.01 6.30 -6.85
CA LYS A 277 2.14 5.38 -7.11
C LYS A 277 3.14 5.26 -5.94
N GLY A 278 2.80 5.81 -4.78
CA GLY A 278 3.63 5.75 -3.57
C GLY A 278 4.81 6.72 -3.50
N PHE A 279 5.02 7.59 -4.49
CA PHE A 279 6.10 8.59 -4.48
C PHE A 279 6.04 9.53 -3.27
N GLY A 280 4.84 9.94 -2.84
CA GLY A 280 4.68 10.77 -1.64
C GLY A 280 5.24 10.11 -0.38
N SER A 281 4.94 8.82 -0.16
CA SER A 281 5.46 8.07 0.98
C SER A 281 6.97 7.86 0.88
N LYS A 282 7.49 7.57 -0.32
CA LYS A 282 8.94 7.43 -0.56
C LYS A 282 9.67 8.75 -0.26
N LEU A 283 9.13 9.87 -0.72
CA LEU A 283 9.68 11.21 -0.49
C LEU A 283 9.71 11.57 0.99
N MET A 284 8.60 11.36 1.72
CA MET A 284 8.53 11.63 3.16
C MET A 284 9.48 10.72 3.96
N ASN A 285 9.57 9.43 3.62
CA ASN A 285 10.48 8.51 4.31
C ASN A 285 11.95 8.86 4.08
N TYR A 286 12.31 9.18 2.83
CA TYR A 286 13.66 9.63 2.50
C TYR A 286 13.98 10.94 3.22
N PHE A 287 13.05 11.89 3.22
CA PHE A 287 13.20 13.16 3.94
C PHE A 287 13.47 12.95 5.44
N LYS A 288 12.70 12.08 6.10
CA LYS A 288 12.89 11.76 7.53
C LYS A 288 14.28 11.20 7.82
N ASP A 289 14.71 10.22 7.03
CA ASP A 289 16.05 9.63 7.18
C ASP A 289 17.14 10.68 6.90
N TYR A 290 16.99 11.47 5.83
CA TYR A 290 17.92 12.53 5.45
C TYR A 290 18.10 13.57 6.57
N ILE A 291 17.01 14.12 7.11
CA ILE A 291 17.08 15.14 8.17
C ILE A 291 17.71 14.56 9.44
N LYS A 292 17.36 13.33 9.80
CA LYS A 292 17.93 12.66 10.96
C LYS A 292 19.44 12.44 10.81
N GLU A 293 19.87 11.96 9.65
CA GLU A 293 21.27 11.62 9.38
C GLU A 293 22.15 12.87 9.20
N ASN A 294 21.62 13.94 8.59
CA ASN A 294 22.43 15.13 8.27
C ASN A 294 22.31 16.25 9.31
N TYR A 295 21.17 16.41 9.96
CA TYR A 295 20.93 17.52 10.90
C TYR A 295 20.71 17.09 12.34
N ASN A 296 20.53 15.79 12.61
CA ASN A 296 20.24 15.28 13.95
C ASN A 296 19.00 15.98 14.60
N ILE A 297 18.00 16.27 13.77
CA ILE A 297 16.71 16.89 14.15
C ILE A 297 15.60 15.84 14.06
N TYR A 298 14.67 15.87 15.03
CA TYR A 298 13.61 14.86 15.17
C TYR A 298 12.20 15.44 15.17
N ASP A 299 12.02 16.75 15.33
CA ASP A 299 10.69 17.38 15.41
C ASP A 299 10.37 18.12 14.12
N PHE A 300 9.25 17.78 13.48
CA PHE A 300 8.72 18.46 12.30
C PHE A 300 7.40 19.13 12.63
N MET A 301 7.18 20.31 12.06
CA MET A 301 5.92 21.04 12.13
C MET A 301 5.43 21.37 10.72
N VAL A 302 4.13 21.32 10.52
CA VAL A 302 3.48 21.62 9.23
C VAL A 302 2.08 22.16 9.46
N TYR A 303 1.68 23.12 8.63
CA TYR A 303 0.27 23.47 8.46
C TYR A 303 -0.30 22.65 7.30
N ALA A 304 -1.25 21.77 7.59
CA ALA A 304 -1.88 20.91 6.60
C ALA A 304 -3.31 21.40 6.30
N ASP A 305 -3.66 21.44 5.02
CA ASP A 305 -5.03 21.58 4.56
C ASP A 305 -5.83 20.30 4.84
N ASP A 306 -7.16 20.40 4.89
CA ASP A 306 -8.03 19.30 5.29
C ASP A 306 -7.86 18.04 4.44
N LEU A 307 -7.55 18.20 3.14
CA LEU A 307 -7.31 17.10 2.22
C LEU A 307 -5.99 16.38 2.51
N ALA A 308 -4.96 17.07 3.00
CA ALA A 308 -3.66 16.48 3.32
C ALA A 308 -3.55 15.93 4.75
N ILE A 309 -4.45 16.27 5.67
CA ILE A 309 -4.42 15.76 7.07
C ILE A 309 -4.30 14.23 7.09
N GLY A 310 -5.05 13.52 6.24
CA GLY A 310 -4.99 12.06 6.16
C GLY A 310 -3.60 11.54 5.75
N PHE A 311 -2.94 12.22 4.80
CA PHE A 311 -1.58 11.90 4.38
C PHE A 311 -0.58 12.10 5.51
N PHE A 312 -0.61 13.26 6.18
CA PHE A 312 0.30 13.56 7.29
C PHE A 312 0.08 12.63 8.49
N LYS A 313 -1.18 12.35 8.86
CA LYS A 313 -1.50 11.35 9.91
C LYS A 313 -0.90 9.97 9.61
N LYS A 314 -1.01 9.50 8.35
CA LYS A 314 -0.41 8.24 7.92
C LYS A 314 1.12 8.22 8.08
N HIS A 315 1.76 9.38 8.03
CA HIS A 315 3.20 9.56 8.23
C HIS A 315 3.55 9.98 9.67
N GLY A 316 2.68 9.74 10.64
CA GLY A 316 2.98 9.94 12.06
C GLY A 316 2.94 11.40 12.52
N PHE A 317 2.23 12.27 11.78
CA PHE A 317 1.89 13.59 12.28
C PHE A 317 0.62 13.53 13.12
N THR A 318 0.55 14.31 14.18
CA THR A 318 -0.62 14.46 15.06
C THR A 318 -1.00 15.94 15.19
N LYS A 319 -2.27 16.20 15.56
CA LYS A 319 -2.74 17.54 15.93
C LYS A 319 -2.31 17.91 17.36
N ASP A 320 -1.88 16.92 18.15
CA ASP A 320 -1.44 17.12 19.54
C ASP A 320 0.01 17.64 19.54
N ILE A 321 0.15 18.96 19.65
CA ILE A 321 1.46 19.61 19.67
C ILE A 321 2.07 19.45 21.06
N THR A 322 3.10 18.60 21.16
CA THR A 322 3.87 18.37 22.39
C THR A 322 5.13 19.23 22.47
N LEU A 323 5.50 19.86 21.35
CA LEU A 323 6.63 20.78 21.29
C LEU A 323 6.32 22.06 22.07
N ASP A 324 7.20 22.44 22.99
CA ASP A 324 7.08 23.66 23.77
C ASP A 324 6.90 24.88 22.86
N GLN A 325 5.88 25.70 23.15
CA GLN A 325 5.51 26.87 22.36
C GLN A 325 6.67 27.88 22.25
N GLU A 326 7.54 27.98 23.24
CA GLU A 326 8.73 28.84 23.18
C GLU A 326 9.72 28.43 22.08
N ARG A 327 9.70 27.16 21.64
CA ARG A 327 10.58 26.69 20.56
C ARG A 327 10.10 27.10 19.18
N TRP A 328 8.78 27.22 18.96
CA TRP A 328 8.20 27.37 17.62
C TRP A 328 7.27 28.57 17.43
N GLY A 329 6.70 29.10 18.51
CA GLY A 329 5.79 30.23 18.49
C GLY A 329 6.43 31.47 17.87
N GLY A 330 5.80 32.03 16.84
CA GLY A 330 6.31 33.20 16.10
C GLY A 330 7.40 32.90 15.06
N TYR A 331 7.89 31.65 14.97
CA TYR A 331 8.92 31.26 13.99
C TYR A 331 8.33 30.71 12.69
N ILE A 332 7.27 29.89 12.80
CA ILE A 332 6.58 29.28 11.66
C ILE A 332 5.51 30.22 11.10
N LYS A 333 5.14 30.02 9.84
CA LYS A 333 4.07 30.78 9.20
C LYS A 333 2.70 30.17 9.48
N ASP A 334 1.76 31.01 9.92
CA ASP A 334 0.37 30.62 10.11
C ASP A 334 -0.39 30.73 8.78
N TYR A 335 -1.23 29.73 8.51
CA TYR A 335 -2.08 29.67 7.32
C TYR A 335 -3.54 29.58 7.75
N THR A 336 -4.35 30.54 7.32
CA THR A 336 -5.78 30.57 7.62
C THR A 336 -6.46 29.34 7.03
N GLY A 337 -7.25 28.63 7.84
CA GLY A 337 -7.95 27.41 7.42
C GLY A 337 -7.08 26.15 7.34
N ALA A 338 -5.81 26.21 7.75
CA ALA A 338 -4.95 25.03 7.86
C ALA A 338 -4.87 24.53 9.31
N THR A 339 -4.69 23.22 9.48
CA THR A 339 -4.46 22.60 10.78
C THR A 339 -2.96 22.46 11.04
N LEU A 340 -2.49 23.00 12.17
CA LEU A 340 -1.13 22.75 12.65
C LEU A 340 -0.96 21.28 13.07
N MET A 341 0.11 20.64 12.62
CA MET A 341 0.44 19.26 12.95
C MET A 341 1.93 19.09 13.27
N GLN A 342 2.24 18.18 14.21
CA GLN A 342 3.60 17.83 14.61
C GLN A 342 3.93 16.37 14.31
N CYS A 343 5.15 16.07 13.87
CA CYS A 343 5.71 14.73 13.83
C CYS A 343 7.03 14.68 14.61
N THR A 344 7.12 13.78 15.59
CA THR A 344 8.38 13.49 16.30
C THR A 344 8.93 12.15 15.84
N LEU A 345 10.14 12.16 15.30
CA LEU A 345 10.79 10.99 14.71
C LEU A 345 11.37 10.06 15.76
N ILE A 346 11.17 8.75 15.58
CA ILE A 346 11.81 7.71 16.38
C ILE A 346 13.29 7.56 15.98
N PRO A 347 14.27 7.78 16.88
CA PRO A 347 15.68 7.83 16.49
C PRO A 347 16.22 6.55 15.85
N LYS A 348 15.84 5.39 16.39
CA LYS A 348 16.33 4.07 15.96
C LYS A 348 15.72 3.56 14.64
N VAL A 349 14.68 4.22 14.12
CA VAL A 349 13.95 3.72 12.94
C VAL A 349 14.53 4.31 11.66
N LYS A 350 14.85 3.46 10.68
CA LYS A 350 15.16 3.87 9.30
C LYS A 350 13.88 3.82 8.47
N TYR A 351 13.31 4.98 8.16
CA TYR A 351 11.98 5.11 7.56
C TYR A 351 11.91 4.56 6.15
N ASN A 352 13.00 4.64 5.38
CA ASN A 352 13.09 4.02 4.06
C ASN A 352 12.97 2.48 4.10
N GLN A 353 13.26 1.86 5.25
CA GLN A 353 13.18 0.41 5.46
C GLN A 353 12.01 0.02 6.37
N ILE A 354 11.08 0.94 6.66
CA ILE A 354 10.05 0.73 7.67
C ILE A 354 9.18 -0.49 7.40
N ARG A 355 8.87 -0.77 6.11
CA ARG A 355 8.12 -1.96 5.71
C ARG A 355 8.84 -3.25 6.12
N GLN A 356 10.12 -3.37 5.77
CA GLN A 356 10.96 -4.53 6.11
C GLN A 356 11.13 -4.70 7.62
N ILE A 357 11.30 -3.59 8.35
CA ILE A 357 11.40 -3.58 9.81
C ILE A 357 10.10 -4.12 10.43
N LEU A 358 8.94 -3.62 10.00
CA LEU A 358 7.63 -4.05 10.50
C LEU A 358 7.35 -5.53 10.15
N GLU A 359 7.73 -5.98 8.96
CA GLU A 359 7.61 -7.39 8.57
C GLU A 359 8.47 -8.30 9.46
N LYS A 360 9.72 -7.91 9.74
CA LYS A 360 10.59 -8.62 10.69
C LYS A 360 10.00 -8.67 12.10
N GLN A 361 9.47 -7.56 12.60
CA GLN A 361 8.82 -7.51 13.91
C GLN A 361 7.57 -8.41 13.97
N LYS A 362 6.69 -8.32 12.96
CA LYS A 362 5.50 -9.18 12.85
C LYS A 362 5.88 -10.66 12.81
N ARG A 363 6.92 -11.01 12.06
CA ARG A 363 7.43 -12.38 11.99
C ARG A 363 7.93 -12.87 13.35
N ALA A 364 8.76 -12.08 14.03
CA ALA A 364 9.27 -12.45 15.36
C ALA A 364 8.14 -12.66 16.38
N VAL A 365 7.12 -11.80 16.38
CA VAL A 365 5.93 -11.97 17.22
C VAL A 365 5.19 -13.27 16.88
N ARG A 366 4.96 -13.54 15.59
CA ARG A 366 4.28 -14.78 15.14
C ARG A 366 5.07 -16.03 15.49
N GLU A 367 6.39 -16.03 15.35
CA GLU A 367 7.24 -17.16 15.71
C GLU A 367 7.21 -17.41 17.22
N LYS A 368 7.23 -16.35 18.04
CA LYS A 368 7.07 -16.48 19.49
C LYS A 368 5.69 -17.04 19.84
N LEU A 369 4.64 -16.53 19.20
CA LEU A 369 3.28 -17.05 19.36
C LEU A 369 3.19 -18.51 18.91
N ALA A 370 3.82 -18.92 17.81
CA ALA A 370 3.81 -20.30 17.33
C ALA A 370 4.49 -21.28 18.30
N LYS A 371 5.58 -20.85 18.96
CA LYS A 371 6.25 -21.66 20.00
C LYS A 371 5.40 -21.83 21.26
N THR A 372 4.55 -20.86 21.57
CA THR A 372 3.64 -20.89 22.74
C THR A 372 2.27 -21.48 22.40
N ASN A 373 1.86 -21.40 21.13
CA ASN A 373 0.61 -21.94 20.63
C ASN A 373 0.70 -23.45 20.53
N LYS A 374 0.14 -24.10 21.54
CA LYS A 374 -0.43 -25.44 21.34
C LYS A 374 -1.50 -25.32 20.24
N PRO A 375 -1.70 -26.32 19.37
CA PRO A 375 -2.84 -26.32 18.46
C PRO A 375 -4.12 -26.03 19.24
N PRO A 376 -5.08 -25.26 18.69
CA PRO A 376 -6.29 -24.91 19.41
C PRO A 376 -6.95 -26.20 19.90
N LYS A 377 -6.97 -26.38 21.23
CA LYS A 377 -7.53 -27.57 21.85
C LYS A 377 -9.04 -27.52 21.63
N ILE A 378 -9.54 -28.39 20.77
CA ILE A 378 -10.97 -28.49 20.49
C ILE A 378 -11.61 -29.24 21.66
N TYR A 379 -12.38 -28.53 22.48
CA TYR A 379 -13.16 -29.14 23.55
C TYR A 379 -14.46 -29.70 22.98
N LYS A 380 -14.91 -30.83 23.54
CA LYS A 380 -16.24 -31.36 23.22
C LYS A 380 -17.30 -30.33 23.61
N GLY A 381 -18.37 -30.23 22.82
CA GLY A 381 -19.50 -29.34 23.10
C GLY A 381 -20.11 -29.64 24.47
N LEU A 382 -20.54 -28.60 25.18
CA LEU A 382 -21.16 -28.73 26.49
C LEU A 382 -22.56 -29.36 26.36
N THR A 383 -22.81 -30.43 27.11
CA THR A 383 -24.10 -31.16 27.08
C THR A 383 -25.21 -30.47 27.88
N CYS A 384 -24.86 -29.55 28.78
CA CYS A 384 -25.79 -28.86 29.67
C CYS A 384 -26.80 -27.93 28.97
N PHE A 385 -26.60 -27.64 27.69
CA PHE A 385 -27.49 -26.78 26.89
C PHE A 385 -28.49 -27.54 26.02
N GLN A 386 -28.48 -28.87 26.03
CA GLN A 386 -29.37 -29.71 25.20
C GLN A 386 -30.87 -29.45 25.49
N ASN A 387 -31.22 -29.01 26.70
CA ASN A 387 -32.59 -28.72 27.14
C ASN A 387 -32.84 -27.20 27.33
N GLY A 388 -32.07 -26.33 26.66
CA GLY A 388 -32.19 -24.87 26.75
C GLY A 388 -31.06 -24.19 27.53
N VAL A 389 -31.07 -22.84 27.56
CA VAL A 389 -30.00 -22.05 28.19
C VAL A 389 -30.13 -22.10 29.70
N LYS A 390 -29.17 -22.76 30.36
CA LYS A 390 -28.97 -22.70 31.81
C LYS A 390 -27.63 -22.03 32.11
N TYR A 391 -27.59 -21.19 33.15
CA TYR A 391 -26.33 -20.62 33.62
C TYR A 391 -25.32 -21.72 33.96
N ILE A 392 -24.08 -21.57 33.51
CA ILE A 392 -22.95 -22.42 33.87
C ILE A 392 -21.85 -21.53 34.46
N ASP A 393 -21.25 -21.97 35.56
CA ASP A 393 -20.05 -21.33 36.09
C ASP A 393 -18.92 -21.43 35.04
N PRO A 394 -18.35 -20.31 34.57
CA PRO A 394 -17.25 -20.31 33.60
C PRO A 394 -16.04 -21.17 34.01
N MET A 395 -15.81 -21.38 35.31
CA MET A 395 -14.75 -22.26 35.81
C MET A 395 -14.98 -23.75 35.51
N LEU A 396 -16.22 -24.15 35.22
CA LEU A 396 -16.56 -25.51 34.81
C LEU A 396 -16.30 -25.76 33.33
N VAL A 397 -16.06 -24.71 32.54
CA VAL A 397 -15.74 -24.84 31.11
C VAL A 397 -14.23 -25.06 30.96
N PRO A 398 -13.77 -26.24 30.53
CA PRO A 398 -12.34 -26.58 30.54
C PRO A 398 -11.46 -25.57 29.80
N GLY A 399 -11.91 -25.07 28.64
CA GLY A 399 -11.17 -24.06 27.88
C GLY A 399 -11.05 -22.70 28.57
N ILE A 400 -12.08 -22.27 29.31
CA ILE A 400 -12.07 -21.01 30.06
C ILE A 400 -11.15 -21.15 31.28
N LYS A 401 -11.29 -22.23 32.03
CA LYS A 401 -10.42 -22.56 33.17
C LYS A 401 -8.94 -22.62 32.77
N GLU A 402 -8.63 -23.30 31.67
CA GLU A 402 -7.25 -23.45 31.17
C GLU A 402 -6.66 -22.15 30.60
N SER A 403 -7.50 -21.20 30.16
CA SER A 403 -7.05 -19.90 29.64
C SER A 403 -6.51 -18.95 30.72
N GLY A 404 -6.65 -19.28 32.00
CA GLY A 404 -6.34 -18.37 33.11
C GLY A 404 -7.37 -17.26 33.26
N TRP A 405 -8.60 -17.45 32.75
CA TRP A 405 -9.71 -16.52 32.94
C TRP A 405 -9.99 -16.32 34.43
N THR A 406 -10.35 -15.10 34.82
CA THR A 406 -10.80 -14.78 36.18
C THR A 406 -12.02 -13.88 36.11
N PRO A 407 -12.89 -13.88 37.13
CA PRO A 407 -14.03 -12.96 37.20
C PRO A 407 -13.63 -11.48 37.06
N GLN A 408 -12.43 -11.10 37.52
CA GLN A 408 -11.90 -9.75 37.38
C GLN A 408 -11.53 -9.41 35.92
N LEU A 409 -10.99 -10.37 35.16
CA LEU A 409 -10.72 -10.20 33.73
C LEU A 409 -12.03 -10.02 32.95
N ASP A 410 -13.07 -10.76 33.32
CA ASP A 410 -14.41 -10.64 32.74
C ASP A 410 -15.07 -9.29 33.05
N GLN A 411 -14.96 -8.84 34.30
CA GLN A 411 -15.46 -7.53 34.72
C GLN A 411 -14.72 -6.39 34.01
N ARG A 412 -13.40 -6.52 33.80
CA ARG A 412 -12.61 -5.57 33.01
C ARG A 412 -13.01 -5.58 31.53
N ALA A 413 -13.32 -6.74 30.96
CA ALA A 413 -13.83 -6.87 29.60
C ALA A 413 -15.25 -6.28 29.46
N LYS A 414 -16.08 -6.35 30.51
CA LYS A 414 -17.39 -5.70 30.59
C LYS A 414 -17.30 -4.19 30.80
N ASN A 415 -16.22 -3.70 31.40
CA ASN A 415 -15.92 -2.28 31.58
C ASN A 415 -15.30 -1.62 30.32
N THR A 416 -15.34 -2.27 29.16
CA THR A 416 -14.95 -1.60 27.91
C THR A 416 -15.87 -0.42 27.67
N LYS A 417 -15.30 0.73 27.31
CA LYS A 417 -16.06 1.98 27.05
C LYS A 417 -17.23 1.78 26.06
N HIS A 418 -17.06 0.85 25.12
CA HIS A 418 -18.02 0.57 24.06
C HIS A 418 -18.43 -0.90 24.05
N LYS A 419 -19.63 -1.18 23.53
CA LYS A 419 -20.26 -2.51 23.49
C LYS A 419 -19.58 -3.46 22.49
N ALA A 420 -19.99 -4.74 22.55
CA ALA A 420 -19.60 -5.75 21.56
C ALA A 420 -19.87 -5.24 20.13
N HIS A 421 -18.98 -5.61 19.20
CA HIS A 421 -19.01 -5.20 17.78
C HIS A 421 -18.74 -3.72 17.46
N TYR A 422 -18.48 -2.85 18.45
CA TYR A 422 -18.11 -1.44 18.23
C TYR A 422 -17.00 -1.27 17.19
N ASN A 423 -15.88 -1.98 17.37
CA ASN A 423 -14.74 -1.90 16.47
C ASN A 423 -15.06 -2.45 15.06
N ILE A 424 -15.96 -3.44 14.96
CA ILE A 424 -16.38 -3.98 13.68
C ILE A 424 -17.23 -2.94 12.94
N MET A 425 -18.20 -2.33 13.60
CA MET A 425 -19.04 -1.28 13.01
C MET A 425 -18.22 -0.07 12.55
N LEU A 426 -17.24 0.37 13.36
CA LEU A 426 -16.30 1.43 12.96
C LEU A 426 -15.47 1.05 11.73
N ASP A 427 -14.97 -0.19 11.69
CA ASP A 427 -14.17 -0.65 10.55
C ASP A 427 -15.00 -0.74 9.27
N VAL A 428 -16.23 -1.24 9.35
CA VAL A 428 -17.18 -1.27 8.22
C VAL A 428 -17.43 0.14 7.69
N LEU A 429 -17.77 1.09 8.56
CA LEU A 429 -18.00 2.48 8.17
C LEU A 429 -16.76 3.11 7.53
N LYS A 430 -15.57 2.82 8.06
CA LYS A 430 -14.30 3.29 7.50
C LYS A 430 -14.07 2.72 6.11
N GLN A 431 -14.32 1.43 5.90
CA GLN A 431 -14.18 0.78 4.60
C GLN A 431 -15.14 1.38 3.56
N LEU A 432 -16.40 1.64 3.93
CA LEU A 432 -17.38 2.30 3.06
C LEU A 432 -16.95 3.74 2.73
N LYS A 433 -16.59 4.54 3.74
CA LYS A 433 -16.14 5.93 3.54
C LYS A 433 -14.87 6.04 2.71
N ASN A 434 -14.00 5.04 2.71
CA ASN A 434 -12.78 5.03 1.88
C ASN A 434 -13.05 4.90 0.38
N LYS A 435 -14.26 4.47 -0.03
CA LYS A 435 -14.63 4.41 -1.45
C LYS A 435 -15.03 5.80 -1.92
N HIS A 436 -14.50 6.25 -3.07
CA HIS A 436 -14.84 7.57 -3.62
C HIS A 436 -16.35 7.70 -3.92
N ILE A 437 -16.96 6.63 -4.42
CA ILE A 437 -18.41 6.53 -4.70
C ILE A 437 -19.29 6.74 -3.46
N SER A 438 -18.73 6.71 -2.24
CA SER A 438 -19.47 7.00 -1.00
C SER A 438 -19.78 8.48 -0.78
N MET A 439 -19.11 9.40 -1.49
CA MET A 439 -19.19 10.85 -1.26
C MET A 439 -20.63 11.38 -1.06
N PRO A 440 -21.62 11.04 -1.91
CA PRO A 440 -22.99 11.54 -1.76
C PRO A 440 -23.72 11.08 -0.49
N PHE A 441 -23.23 10.05 0.18
CA PHE A 441 -23.87 9.42 1.34
C PHE A 441 -23.14 9.70 2.65
N ARG A 442 -22.08 10.52 2.61
CA ARG A 442 -21.23 10.76 3.78
C ARG A 442 -21.90 11.63 4.82
N GLU A 443 -22.69 12.59 4.39
CA GLU A 443 -23.36 13.59 5.22
C GLU A 443 -24.87 13.59 4.91
N PRO A 444 -25.72 14.15 5.81
CA PRO A 444 -27.15 14.30 5.55
C PRO A 444 -27.41 15.17 4.31
N VAL A 445 -28.48 14.86 3.57
CA VAL A 445 -28.93 15.67 2.44
C VAL A 445 -29.29 17.07 2.91
N ASN A 446 -28.75 18.11 2.27
CA ASN A 446 -29.02 19.49 2.68
C ASN A 446 -30.43 19.92 2.21
N PRO A 447 -31.37 20.26 3.12
CA PRO A 447 -32.72 20.66 2.73
C PRO A 447 -32.77 21.97 1.92
N ASN A 448 -31.72 22.79 2.00
CA ASN A 448 -31.62 24.01 1.19
C ASN A 448 -31.19 23.73 -0.26
N GLU A 449 -30.53 22.60 -0.51
CA GLU A 449 -30.10 22.19 -1.85
C GLU A 449 -31.13 21.26 -2.51
N VAL A 450 -31.81 20.44 -1.71
CA VAL A 450 -32.80 19.46 -2.17
C VAL A 450 -34.08 19.61 -1.36
N SER A 451 -34.95 20.52 -1.81
CA SER A 451 -36.09 21.00 -1.02
C SER A 451 -37.21 19.99 -0.79
N ASP A 452 -37.42 19.05 -1.70
CA ASP A 452 -38.49 18.03 -1.62
C ASP A 452 -38.02 16.69 -1.02
N TYR A 453 -36.73 16.57 -0.68
CA TYR A 453 -36.16 15.30 -0.23
C TYR A 453 -36.85 14.73 1.01
N TYR A 454 -37.06 15.58 2.02
CA TYR A 454 -37.67 15.19 3.30
C TYR A 454 -39.19 15.03 3.23
N ASP A 455 -39.82 15.53 2.15
CA ASP A 455 -41.23 15.25 1.87
C ASP A 455 -41.40 13.83 1.34
N ILE A 456 -40.42 13.33 0.59
CA ILE A 456 -40.44 11.99 -0.02
C ILE A 456 -39.84 10.94 0.92
N ILE A 457 -38.68 11.21 1.51
CA ILE A 457 -37.93 10.27 2.36
C ILE A 457 -38.28 10.49 3.84
N LYS A 458 -38.94 9.51 4.44
CA LYS A 458 -39.46 9.60 5.83
C LYS A 458 -38.45 9.22 6.90
N ASP A 459 -37.54 8.29 6.60
CA ASP A 459 -36.48 7.85 7.51
C ASP A 459 -35.10 8.15 6.91
N PRO A 460 -34.68 9.43 6.83
CA PRO A 460 -33.39 9.82 6.25
C PRO A 460 -32.22 9.20 7.04
N MET A 461 -31.19 8.76 6.32
CA MET A 461 -30.00 8.15 6.91
C MET A 461 -28.76 8.42 6.05
N ASP A 462 -27.61 8.56 6.71
CA ASP A 462 -26.31 8.84 6.10
C ASP A 462 -25.17 8.26 6.96
N LEU A 463 -23.96 8.14 6.37
CA LEU A 463 -22.82 7.51 7.03
C LEU A 463 -22.26 8.33 8.22
N SER A 464 -22.49 9.65 8.29
CA SER A 464 -22.13 10.45 9.49
C SER A 464 -23.10 10.16 10.64
N THR A 465 -24.39 10.01 10.34
CA THR A 465 -25.42 9.70 11.34
C THR A 465 -25.24 8.29 11.88
N VAL A 466 -24.97 7.30 11.02
CA VAL A 466 -24.64 5.94 11.48
C VAL A 466 -23.37 5.95 12.33
N LEU A 467 -22.33 6.70 11.95
CA LEU A 467 -21.11 6.84 12.75
C LEU A 467 -21.39 7.42 14.15
N LYS A 468 -22.16 8.51 14.23
CA LYS A 468 -22.58 9.10 15.51
C LYS A 468 -23.37 8.08 16.36
N ARG A 469 -24.21 7.25 15.75
CA ARG A 469 -24.95 6.19 16.45
C ARG A 469 -24.02 5.10 16.98
N VAL A 470 -22.99 4.70 16.23
CA VAL A 470 -21.94 3.77 16.70
C VAL A 470 -21.17 4.37 17.89
N GLU A 471 -20.70 5.61 17.76
CA GLU A 471 -19.92 6.32 18.80
C GLU A 471 -20.70 6.49 20.12
N ASN A 472 -22.02 6.54 20.05
CA ASN A 472 -22.93 6.65 21.19
C ASN A 472 -23.56 5.31 21.62
N ASP A 473 -23.00 4.17 21.21
CA ASP A 473 -23.43 2.81 21.60
C ASP A 473 -24.93 2.52 21.37
N ARG A 474 -25.49 3.11 20.31
CA ARG A 474 -26.94 3.00 19.98
C ARG A 474 -27.33 1.66 19.37
N TYR A 475 -26.39 0.89 18.84
CA TYR A 475 -26.62 -0.43 18.26
C TYR A 475 -26.31 -1.52 19.27
N GLN A 476 -27.27 -2.42 19.52
CA GLN A 476 -27.08 -3.59 20.39
C GLN A 476 -26.57 -4.81 19.61
N SER A 477 -26.73 -4.80 18.28
CA SER A 477 -26.32 -5.89 17.40
C SER A 477 -25.84 -5.37 16.04
N LEU A 478 -25.06 -6.20 15.32
CA LEU A 478 -24.69 -5.89 13.93
C LEU A 478 -25.90 -5.86 12.99
N SER A 479 -26.99 -6.55 13.32
CA SER A 479 -28.23 -6.53 12.54
C SER A 479 -28.92 -5.18 12.61
N GLU A 480 -29.02 -4.55 13.80
CA GLU A 480 -29.58 -3.21 13.95
C GLU A 480 -28.75 -2.16 13.19
N PHE A 481 -27.43 -2.28 13.26
CA PHE A 481 -26.51 -1.46 12.46
C PHE A 481 -26.74 -1.64 10.95
N ALA A 482 -26.92 -2.89 10.50
CA ALA A 482 -27.14 -3.17 9.09
C ALA A 482 -28.45 -2.61 8.55
N VAL A 483 -29.52 -2.63 9.36
CA VAL A 483 -30.81 -2.03 8.99
C VAL A 483 -30.65 -0.53 8.71
N ASP A 484 -29.93 0.21 9.55
CA ASP A 484 -29.72 1.65 9.31
C ASP A 484 -28.81 1.91 8.10
N VAL A 485 -27.74 1.13 7.91
CA VAL A 485 -26.89 1.28 6.71
C VAL A 485 -27.68 0.97 5.44
N GLN A 486 -28.57 -0.03 5.47
CA GLN A 486 -29.43 -0.39 4.34
C GLN A 486 -30.38 0.75 3.94
N LYS A 487 -30.92 1.50 4.91
CA LYS A 487 -31.78 2.68 4.63
C LYS A 487 -31.08 3.71 3.75
N ILE A 488 -29.76 3.87 3.86
CA ILE A 488 -29.00 4.80 3.01
C ILE A 488 -29.21 4.44 1.53
N TRP A 489 -29.11 3.16 1.20
CA TRP A 489 -29.23 2.66 -0.17
C TRP A 489 -30.68 2.66 -0.65
N ASP A 490 -31.61 2.25 0.21
CA ASP A 490 -33.03 2.23 -0.10
C ASP A 490 -33.56 3.64 -0.35
N ASN A 491 -33.24 4.59 0.53
CA ASN A 491 -33.62 6.00 0.36
C ASN A 491 -33.05 6.59 -0.93
N ALA A 492 -31.81 6.26 -1.28
CA ALA A 492 -31.19 6.71 -2.52
C ALA A 492 -31.96 6.19 -3.75
N ARG A 493 -32.42 4.93 -3.73
CA ARG A 493 -33.21 4.35 -4.83
C ARG A 493 -34.66 4.82 -4.86
N THR A 494 -35.25 5.14 -3.70
CA THR A 494 -36.59 5.70 -3.62
C THR A 494 -36.63 7.12 -4.19
N TYR A 495 -35.63 7.93 -3.89
CA TYR A 495 -35.62 9.33 -4.33
C TYR A 495 -35.07 9.51 -5.76
N ASN A 496 -34.03 8.75 -6.15
CA ASN A 496 -33.33 8.96 -7.42
C ASN A 496 -33.75 7.95 -8.50
N LYS A 497 -33.75 8.38 -9.77
CA LYS A 497 -33.97 7.49 -10.92
C LYS A 497 -32.79 6.54 -11.14
N SER A 498 -33.06 5.38 -11.75
CA SER A 498 -32.10 4.28 -11.91
C SER A 498 -30.88 4.59 -12.79
N ASP A 499 -30.99 5.60 -13.66
CA ASP A 499 -29.92 6.06 -14.55
C ASP A 499 -28.93 7.02 -13.86
N THR A 500 -29.32 7.60 -12.72
CA THR A 500 -28.52 8.57 -11.96
C THR A 500 -27.28 7.95 -11.31
N ILE A 501 -26.27 8.79 -11.07
CA ILE A 501 -25.04 8.39 -10.38
C ILE A 501 -25.31 7.96 -8.93
N PHE A 502 -26.33 8.53 -8.28
CA PHE A 502 -26.69 8.23 -6.89
C PHE A 502 -27.28 6.83 -6.77
N TYR A 503 -28.21 6.47 -7.66
CA TYR A 503 -28.79 5.12 -7.68
C TYR A 503 -27.73 4.05 -7.93
N LYS A 504 -26.85 4.26 -8.92
CA LYS A 504 -25.77 3.32 -9.26
C LYS A 504 -24.76 3.18 -8.11
N SER A 505 -24.34 4.31 -7.52
CA SER A 505 -23.40 4.31 -6.38
C SER A 505 -23.97 3.60 -5.16
N ALA A 506 -25.27 3.74 -4.89
CA ALA A 506 -25.95 3.01 -3.82
C ALA A 506 -25.89 1.49 -4.02
N GLY A 507 -26.12 1.02 -5.26
CA GLY A 507 -26.02 -0.41 -5.59
C GLY A 507 -24.61 -0.97 -5.40
N GLU A 508 -23.58 -0.25 -5.85
CA GLU A 508 -22.19 -0.67 -5.69
C GLU A 508 -21.75 -0.71 -4.21
N LEU A 509 -22.12 0.31 -3.42
CA LEU A 509 -21.80 0.36 -2.00
C LEU A 509 -22.55 -0.69 -1.20
N GLU A 510 -23.80 -0.98 -1.56
CA GLU A 510 -24.57 -2.05 -0.93
C GLU A 510 -23.93 -3.42 -1.19
N ALA A 511 -23.45 -3.69 -2.41
CA ALA A 511 -22.75 -4.95 -2.70
C ALA A 511 -21.50 -5.12 -1.84
N ILE A 512 -20.69 -4.05 -1.72
CA ILE A 512 -19.51 -4.01 -0.84
C ILE A 512 -19.93 -4.22 0.62
N PHE A 513 -20.98 -3.53 1.06
CA PHE A 513 -21.49 -3.63 2.42
C PHE A 513 -21.95 -5.06 2.75
N ARG A 514 -22.70 -5.71 1.85
CA ARG A 514 -23.13 -7.11 1.98
C ARG A 514 -21.93 -8.06 2.11
N GLU A 515 -20.89 -7.89 1.29
CA GLU A 515 -19.68 -8.71 1.37
C GLU A 515 -18.98 -8.56 2.73
N ILE A 516 -18.79 -7.32 3.20
CA ILE A 516 -18.15 -7.04 4.48
C ILE A 516 -18.96 -7.65 5.63
N MET A 517 -20.29 -7.52 5.62
CA MET A 517 -21.15 -8.05 6.67
C MET A 517 -21.20 -9.58 6.68
N PHE A 518 -21.19 -10.21 5.49
CA PHE A 518 -21.09 -11.66 5.35
C PHE A 518 -19.80 -12.20 5.99
N LEU A 519 -18.65 -11.53 5.75
CA LEU A 519 -17.37 -11.88 6.36
C LEU A 519 -17.39 -11.73 7.90
N ASN A 520 -18.24 -10.85 8.42
CA ASN A 520 -18.43 -10.65 9.87
C ASN A 520 -19.55 -11.55 10.45
N GLY A 521 -19.99 -12.57 9.71
CA GLY A 521 -20.94 -13.58 10.20
C GLY A 521 -22.41 -13.13 10.22
N VAL A 522 -22.74 -12.02 9.55
CA VAL A 522 -24.11 -11.51 9.45
C VAL A 522 -24.63 -11.78 8.06
N ARG A 523 -25.73 -12.53 7.97
CA ARG A 523 -26.51 -12.70 6.73
C ARG A 523 -27.76 -11.85 6.86
N TYR A 524 -27.97 -10.93 5.93
CA TYR A 524 -29.18 -10.12 5.84
C TYR A 524 -29.57 -9.94 4.37
#